data_AF-A0A3C1FQ84-F1
#
_entry.id   AF-A0A3C1FQ84-F1
#
_cell.length_a   1.000
_cell.length_b   1.000
_cell.length_c   1.000
_cell.angle_alpha   90.00
_cell.angle_beta   90.00
_cell.angle_gamma   90.00
#
_symmetry.space_group_name_H-M   'P 1'
#
loop_
_entity.id
_entity.type
_entity.pdbx_description
1 polymer ?
#
loop_
_entity_poly.entity_id
_entity_poly.type
_entity_poly.pdbx_seq_one_letter_code
_entity_poly.pdbx_strand_id
1 'polypeptide(L)'
;MGIALNLARRGVGNVAPNPAVGCVIASADSTPRILGRGWTQPGGRPHAETEALHRAGTAARGAVAYVTLEPCAHHGQTPPCAQALIDAGVSRVVAAMQDPDPRVAGKGFALLREAGITVQTGVCAEQAELLNAGFLSRCRHDRPVVTLKVATTLDGRIATHSGESRWITGASARARTHLLRATHDAIMVGSNTALVDDPELTCRLAGLEARSPLRVIADGRMRLPLTSKFVR
;
A
#
# COMPACT_ATOMS: atom_id res chain seq x y z
N MET A 1 7.52 -15.97 1.62
CA MET A 1 7.30 -14.68 0.93
C MET A 1 5.85 -14.45 0.50
N GLY A 2 5.19 -15.35 -0.25
CA GLY A 2 3.81 -15.13 -0.72
C GLY A 2 2.80 -14.74 0.36
N ILE A 3 2.91 -15.32 1.56
CA ILE A 3 2.09 -14.93 2.74
C ILE A 3 2.35 -13.48 3.14
N ALA A 4 3.61 -13.04 3.19
CA ALA A 4 3.98 -11.67 3.54
C ALA A 4 3.42 -10.68 2.51
N LEU A 5 3.48 -10.98 1.20
CA LEU A 5 2.86 -10.15 0.16
C LEU A 5 1.35 -10.03 0.35
N ASN A 6 0.65 -11.12 0.67
CA ASN A 6 -0.80 -11.08 0.94
C ASN A 6 -1.16 -10.26 2.18
N LEU A 7 -0.30 -10.27 3.21
CA LEU A 7 -0.45 -9.38 4.37
C LEU A 7 -0.23 -7.92 3.98
N ALA A 8 0.81 -7.62 3.20
CA ALA A 8 1.11 -6.28 2.70
C ALA A 8 -0.06 -5.66 1.93
N ARG A 9 -0.76 -6.45 1.09
CA ARG A 9 -1.92 -5.98 0.30
C ARG A 9 -3.02 -5.32 1.15
N ARG A 10 -3.11 -5.66 2.44
CA ARG A 10 -4.08 -5.06 3.37
C ARG A 10 -3.86 -3.57 3.59
N GLY A 11 -2.61 -3.10 3.47
CA GLY A 11 -2.23 -1.71 3.70
C GLY A 11 -2.37 -0.79 2.47
N VAL A 12 -2.47 -1.33 1.26
CA VAL A 12 -2.51 -0.53 0.02
C VAL A 12 -3.66 0.49 0.07
N GLY A 13 -3.37 1.77 -0.10
CA GLY A 13 -4.35 2.88 0.00
C GLY A 13 -4.77 3.24 1.43
N ASN A 14 -4.07 2.76 2.45
CA ASN A 14 -4.38 3.05 3.86
C ASN A 14 -3.15 3.34 4.73
N VAL A 15 -1.95 3.32 4.14
CA VAL A 15 -0.67 3.46 4.85
C VAL A 15 0.19 4.59 4.32
N ALA A 16 -0.31 5.35 3.33
CA ALA A 16 0.41 6.51 2.80
C ALA A 16 0.76 7.52 3.91
N PRO A 17 1.94 8.17 3.83
CA PRO A 17 2.90 8.14 2.73
C PRO A 17 3.88 6.94 2.77
N ASN A 18 3.73 6.04 3.73
CA ASN A 18 4.60 4.87 3.92
C ASN A 18 4.26 3.75 2.90
N PRO A 19 5.17 2.79 2.68
CA PRO A 19 4.87 1.63 1.86
C PRO A 19 3.99 0.62 2.59
N ALA A 20 3.23 -0.14 1.81
CA ALA A 20 2.52 -1.31 2.32
C ALA A 20 3.49 -2.49 2.41
N VAL A 21 3.90 -2.82 3.63
CA VAL A 21 4.85 -3.90 3.92
C VAL A 21 4.14 -5.04 4.65
N GLY A 22 4.56 -6.26 4.39
CA GLY A 22 4.18 -7.45 5.13
C GLY A 22 5.41 -8.17 5.65
N CYS A 23 5.29 -8.74 6.84
CA CYS A 23 6.35 -9.49 7.49
C CYS A 23 5.79 -10.79 8.09
N VAL A 24 6.53 -11.88 7.93
CA VAL A 24 6.24 -13.18 8.57
C VAL A 24 7.50 -13.69 9.23
N ILE A 25 7.42 -14.00 10.52
CA ILE A 25 8.48 -14.71 11.26
C ILE A 25 8.10 -16.19 11.26
N ALA A 26 9.01 -17.05 10.80
CA ALA A 26 8.81 -18.50 10.75
C ALA A 26 9.99 -19.23 11.39
N SER A 27 9.73 -20.37 12.01
CA SER A 27 10.80 -21.22 12.56
C SER A 27 11.76 -21.70 11.47
N ALA A 28 13.00 -21.97 11.87
CA ALA A 28 14.07 -22.43 10.99
C ALA A 28 14.18 -23.98 10.92
N ASP A 29 13.15 -24.70 11.36
CA ASP A 29 13.07 -26.16 11.31
C ASP A 29 12.70 -26.66 9.89
N SER A 30 12.85 -27.98 9.66
CA SER A 30 12.57 -28.62 8.37
C SER A 30 11.11 -28.46 7.92
N THR A 31 10.19 -28.25 8.86
CA THR A 31 8.78 -27.96 8.62
C THR A 31 8.43 -26.61 9.26
N PRO A 32 8.67 -25.49 8.55
CA PRO A 32 8.58 -24.16 9.12
C PRO A 32 7.15 -23.83 9.58
N ARG A 33 7.02 -23.40 10.83
CA ARG A 33 5.79 -22.90 11.46
C ARG A 33 5.82 -21.39 11.52
N ILE A 34 4.67 -20.76 11.30
CA ILE A 34 4.53 -19.31 11.43
C ILE A 34 4.47 -18.95 12.91
N LEU A 35 5.43 -18.16 13.37
CA LEU A 35 5.55 -17.68 14.75
C LEU A 35 4.91 -16.29 14.91
N GLY A 36 5.02 -15.46 13.88
CA GLY A 36 4.47 -14.10 13.89
C GLY A 36 4.13 -13.61 12.49
N ARG A 37 3.12 -12.73 12.41
CA ARG A 37 2.64 -12.13 11.16
C ARG A 37 2.34 -10.66 11.37
N GLY A 38 2.85 -9.78 10.53
CA GLY A 38 2.59 -8.35 10.60
C GLY A 38 2.41 -7.73 9.23
N TRP A 39 1.75 -6.58 9.21
CA TRP A 39 1.67 -5.70 8.07
C TRP A 39 1.73 -4.26 8.58
N THR A 40 2.12 -3.31 7.72
CA THR A 40 2.10 -1.90 8.07
C THR A 40 0.68 -1.48 8.43
N GLN A 41 0.49 -0.95 9.64
CA GLN A 41 -0.83 -0.56 10.13
C GLN A 41 -1.29 0.79 9.54
N PRO A 42 -2.60 1.11 9.61
CA PRO A 42 -3.15 2.35 9.06
C PRO A 42 -2.37 3.59 9.53
N GLY A 43 -2.15 4.55 8.64
CA GLY A 43 -1.29 5.71 8.92
C GLY A 43 0.22 5.42 8.84
N GLY A 44 0.60 4.22 8.41
CA GLY A 44 1.98 3.85 8.12
C GLY A 44 2.76 3.27 9.31
N ARG A 45 2.14 3.16 10.49
CA ARG A 45 2.78 2.67 11.73
C ARG A 45 1.77 1.94 12.63
N PRO A 46 2.20 0.96 13.45
CA PRO A 46 3.53 0.34 13.45
C PRO A 46 3.87 -0.38 12.13
N HIS A 47 5.18 -0.60 11.91
CA HIS A 47 5.68 -1.30 10.73
C HIS A 47 5.38 -2.80 10.81
N ALA A 48 5.46 -3.48 9.67
CA ALA A 48 5.13 -4.89 9.56
C ALA A 48 6.02 -5.78 10.44
N GLU A 49 7.32 -5.47 10.51
CA GLU A 49 8.31 -6.20 11.28
C GLU A 49 8.05 -6.08 12.78
N THR A 50 7.72 -4.87 13.25
CA THR A 50 7.36 -4.62 14.65
C THR A 50 6.16 -5.47 15.06
N GLU A 51 5.10 -5.49 14.25
CA GLU A 51 3.91 -6.31 14.50
C GLU A 51 4.22 -7.81 14.47
N ALA A 52 5.03 -8.25 13.51
CA ALA A 52 5.39 -9.66 13.38
C ALA A 52 6.26 -10.14 14.54
N LEU A 53 7.24 -9.34 14.96
CA LEU A 53 8.10 -9.61 16.11
C LEU A 53 7.32 -9.60 17.42
N HIS A 54 6.44 -8.62 17.64
CA HIS A 54 5.59 -8.56 18.82
C HIS A 54 4.76 -9.86 18.99
N ARG A 55 4.18 -10.36 17.89
CA ARG A 55 3.39 -11.60 17.91
C ARG A 55 4.24 -12.86 18.05
N ALA A 56 5.47 -12.86 17.51
CA ALA A 56 6.40 -13.98 17.67
C ALA A 56 7.01 -14.06 19.07
N GLY A 57 7.17 -12.92 19.74
CA GLY A 57 7.80 -12.84 21.06
C GLY A 57 9.20 -13.46 21.08
N THR A 58 9.50 -14.21 22.14
CA THR A 58 10.80 -14.89 22.31
C THR A 58 11.06 -15.98 21.28
N ALA A 59 10.01 -16.51 20.62
CA ALA A 59 10.16 -17.52 19.58
C ALA A 59 10.83 -16.96 18.30
N ALA A 60 10.95 -15.64 18.16
CA ALA A 60 11.68 -15.02 17.04
C ALA A 60 13.20 -15.34 17.06
N ARG A 61 13.77 -15.72 18.21
CA ARG A 61 15.18 -16.03 18.34
C ARG A 61 15.55 -17.25 17.49
N GLY A 62 16.53 -17.09 16.62
CA GLY A 62 16.97 -18.10 15.65
C GLY A 62 16.02 -18.30 14.46
N ALA A 63 14.90 -17.58 14.41
CA ALA A 63 13.90 -17.71 13.36
C ALA A 63 14.30 -17.02 12.04
N VAL A 64 13.49 -17.22 11.00
CA VAL A 64 13.63 -16.56 9.69
C VAL A 64 12.54 -15.50 9.52
N ALA A 65 12.93 -14.28 9.19
CA ALA A 65 12.01 -13.20 8.84
C ALA A 65 11.85 -13.09 7.32
N TYR A 66 10.61 -13.13 6.83
CA TYR A 66 10.27 -12.85 5.43
C TYR A 66 9.59 -11.50 5.35
N VAL A 67 10.20 -10.53 4.66
CA VAL A 67 9.74 -9.14 4.60
C VAL A 67 9.62 -8.65 3.16
N THR A 68 8.57 -7.91 2.82
CA THR A 68 8.31 -7.52 1.42
C THR A 68 9.10 -6.30 0.94
N LEU A 69 9.80 -5.62 1.83
CA LEU A 69 10.65 -4.46 1.55
C LEU A 69 11.86 -4.50 2.50
N GLU A 70 12.95 -3.84 2.17
CA GLU A 70 14.10 -3.70 3.06
C GLU A 70 13.68 -3.10 4.42
N PRO A 71 14.06 -3.74 5.55
CA PRO A 71 13.79 -3.18 6.87
C PRO A 71 14.48 -1.82 7.05
N CYS A 72 13.74 -0.84 7.57
CA CYS A 72 14.30 0.51 7.72
C CYS A 72 15.51 0.54 8.66
N ALA A 73 16.50 1.37 8.31
CA ALA A 73 17.78 1.52 9.01
C ALA A 73 17.94 2.87 9.74
N HIS A 74 17.04 3.82 9.50
CA HIS A 74 17.13 5.16 10.09
C HIS A 74 16.19 5.30 11.29
N HIS A 75 16.60 6.11 12.25
CA HIS A 75 15.74 6.55 13.34
C HIS A 75 14.77 7.62 12.81
N GLY A 76 13.50 7.25 12.67
CA GLY A 76 12.40 8.17 12.37
C GLY A 76 11.59 8.46 13.63
N GLN A 77 10.26 8.43 13.52
CA GLN A 77 9.39 8.50 14.70
C GLN A 77 9.38 7.19 15.53
N THR A 78 9.85 6.08 14.96
CA THR A 78 10.06 4.81 15.68
C THR A 78 11.49 4.33 15.49
N PRO A 79 11.99 3.46 16.39
CA PRO A 79 13.26 2.76 16.19
C PRO A 79 13.28 1.99 14.85
N PRO A 80 14.47 1.77 14.26
CA PRO A 80 14.63 1.09 12.98
C PRO A 80 14.28 -0.40 13.07
N CYS A 81 13.57 -0.91 12.07
CA CYS A 81 13.16 -2.32 12.00
C CYS A 81 14.34 -3.27 11.84
N ALA A 82 15.42 -2.85 11.19
CA ALA A 82 16.66 -3.64 11.11
C ALA A 82 17.22 -3.92 12.52
N GLN A 83 17.27 -2.91 13.40
CA GLN A 83 17.72 -3.10 14.78
C GLN A 83 16.77 -3.99 15.56
N ALA A 84 15.46 -3.82 15.42
CA ALA A 84 14.48 -4.67 16.10
C ALA A 84 14.63 -6.17 15.72
N LEU A 85 14.97 -6.47 14.46
CA LEU A 85 15.25 -7.84 14.01
C LEU A 85 16.56 -8.37 14.62
N ILE A 86 17.60 -7.53 14.73
CA ILE A 86 18.87 -7.86 15.37
C ILE A 86 18.63 -8.18 16.86
N ASP A 87 17.94 -7.32 17.58
CA ASP A 87 17.68 -7.48 19.01
C ASP A 87 16.81 -8.71 19.30
N ALA A 88 15.88 -9.03 18.40
CA ALA A 88 15.09 -10.26 18.46
C ALA A 88 15.92 -11.53 18.20
N GLY A 89 17.10 -11.40 17.60
CA GLY A 89 18.03 -12.48 17.34
C GLY A 89 17.57 -13.41 16.22
N VAL A 90 16.91 -12.91 15.17
CA VAL A 90 16.58 -13.73 13.99
C VAL A 90 17.86 -14.21 13.31
N SER A 91 17.88 -15.44 12.80
CA SER A 91 19.08 -16.01 12.15
C SER A 91 19.20 -15.61 10.67
N ARG A 92 18.07 -15.31 10.04
CA ARG A 92 18.00 -15.01 8.60
C ARG A 92 16.86 -14.05 8.26
N VAL A 93 17.13 -13.16 7.32
CA VAL A 93 16.15 -12.27 6.70
C VAL A 93 16.07 -12.57 5.21
N VAL A 94 14.85 -12.80 4.71
CA VAL A 94 14.53 -12.96 3.29
C VAL A 94 13.66 -11.78 2.88
N ALA A 95 14.22 -10.88 2.08
CA ALA A 95 13.54 -9.68 1.61
C ALA A 95 13.15 -9.79 0.13
N ALA A 96 12.00 -9.21 -0.23
CA ALA A 96 11.56 -9.21 -1.61
C ALA A 96 12.33 -8.19 -2.47
N MET A 97 12.50 -6.98 -1.97
CA MET A 97 13.17 -5.90 -2.70
C MET A 97 13.91 -4.95 -1.75
N GLN A 98 14.89 -4.24 -2.30
CA GLN A 98 15.57 -3.14 -1.62
C GLN A 98 14.67 -1.90 -1.58
N ASP A 99 14.76 -1.09 -0.52
CA ASP A 99 14.04 0.18 -0.45
C ASP A 99 14.72 1.20 -1.40
N PRO A 100 13.99 1.87 -2.31
CA PRO A 100 14.57 2.90 -3.17
C PRO A 100 14.88 4.21 -2.43
N ASP A 101 14.38 4.41 -1.21
CA ASP A 101 14.64 5.61 -0.43
C ASP A 101 16.14 5.72 -0.10
N PRO A 102 16.86 6.78 -0.52
CA PRO A 102 18.29 6.94 -0.26
C PRO A 102 18.68 6.90 1.24
N ARG A 103 17.72 7.18 2.12
CA ARG A 103 17.91 7.08 3.57
C ARG A 103 18.00 5.63 4.05
N VAL A 104 17.46 4.67 3.30
CA VAL A 104 17.41 3.23 3.63
C VAL A 104 18.24 2.37 2.69
N ALA A 105 18.24 2.67 1.39
CA ALA A 105 18.79 1.85 0.31
C ALA A 105 20.09 1.10 0.67
N GLY A 106 19.95 -0.19 1.00
CA GLY A 106 21.05 -1.11 1.32
C GLY A 106 21.57 -1.04 2.76
N LYS A 107 21.27 0.03 3.51
CA LYS A 107 21.74 0.24 4.88
C LYS A 107 21.09 -0.74 5.86
N GLY A 108 19.81 -1.09 5.66
CA GLY A 108 19.11 -2.05 6.50
C GLY A 108 19.72 -3.44 6.33
N PHE A 109 20.00 -3.81 5.08
CA PHE A 109 20.69 -5.06 4.79
C PHE A 109 22.14 -5.09 5.29
N ALA A 110 22.87 -3.98 5.23
CA ALA A 110 24.22 -3.88 5.77
C ALA A 110 24.24 -4.12 7.29
N LEU A 111 23.39 -3.42 8.05
CA LEU A 111 23.27 -3.60 9.51
C LEU A 111 22.97 -5.05 9.89
N LEU A 112 22.05 -5.71 9.18
CA LEU A 112 21.71 -7.11 9.44
C LEU A 112 22.92 -8.03 9.19
N ARG A 113 23.65 -7.84 8.08
CA ARG A 113 24.84 -8.65 7.76
C ARG A 113 25.98 -8.42 8.75
N GLU A 114 26.22 -7.18 9.17
CA GLU A 114 27.22 -6.83 10.18
C GLU A 114 26.92 -7.48 11.54
N ALA A 115 25.63 -7.64 11.88
CA ALA A 115 25.18 -8.39 13.06
C ALA A 115 25.23 -9.92 12.90
N GLY A 116 25.78 -10.44 11.79
CA GLY A 116 25.90 -11.88 11.52
C GLY A 116 24.62 -12.54 11.01
N ILE A 117 23.59 -11.78 10.63
CA ILE A 117 22.33 -12.32 10.11
C ILE A 117 22.46 -12.59 8.62
N THR A 118 22.05 -13.78 8.19
CA THR A 118 22.03 -14.13 6.76
C THR A 118 20.95 -13.34 6.03
N VAL A 119 21.29 -12.60 4.98
CA VAL A 119 20.33 -11.80 4.20
C VAL A 119 20.23 -12.32 2.75
N GLN A 120 19.02 -12.72 2.35
CA GLN A 120 18.70 -13.02 0.95
C GLN A 120 17.69 -11.98 0.41
N THR A 121 17.95 -11.46 -0.79
CA THR A 121 17.11 -10.44 -1.44
C THR A 121 16.55 -10.93 -2.76
N GLY A 122 15.56 -10.24 -3.31
CA GLY A 122 15.03 -10.50 -4.66
C GLY A 122 13.90 -11.54 -4.73
N VAL A 123 13.49 -12.12 -3.60
CA VAL A 123 12.47 -13.18 -3.59
C VAL A 123 11.09 -12.58 -3.82
N CYS A 124 10.46 -12.90 -4.96
CA CYS A 124 9.19 -12.29 -5.39
C CYS A 124 9.27 -10.76 -5.55
N ALA A 125 10.40 -10.25 -6.05
CA ALA A 125 10.64 -8.82 -6.24
C ALA A 125 9.59 -8.15 -7.13
N GLU A 126 9.25 -8.74 -8.28
CA GLU A 126 8.24 -8.18 -9.20
C GLU A 126 6.87 -8.00 -8.52
N GLN A 127 6.44 -8.99 -7.73
CA GLN A 127 5.18 -8.89 -7.01
C GLN A 127 5.21 -7.81 -5.92
N ALA A 128 6.36 -7.60 -5.28
CA ALA A 128 6.54 -6.52 -4.31
C ALA A 128 6.56 -5.14 -4.99
N GLU A 129 7.19 -5.03 -6.17
CA GLU A 129 7.20 -3.80 -6.98
C GLU A 129 5.80 -3.40 -7.41
N LEU A 130 5.02 -4.34 -7.96
CA LEU A 130 3.64 -4.09 -8.37
C LEU A 130 2.75 -3.69 -7.19
N LEU A 131 2.94 -4.31 -6.02
CA LEU A 131 2.17 -4.02 -4.82
C LEU A 131 2.37 -2.59 -4.33
N ASN A 132 3.61 -2.09 -4.40
CA ASN A 132 4.01 -0.76 -3.94
C ASN A 132 4.23 0.24 -5.09
N ALA A 133 3.69 0.00 -6.28
CA ALA A 133 3.98 0.82 -7.47
C ALA A 133 3.80 2.33 -7.23
N GLY A 134 2.74 2.73 -6.51
CA GLY A 134 2.50 4.13 -6.13
C GLY A 134 3.61 4.71 -5.26
N PHE A 135 3.99 4.02 -4.18
CA PHE A 135 5.08 4.42 -3.30
C PHE A 135 6.42 4.49 -4.06
N LEU A 136 6.74 3.46 -4.84
CA LEU A 136 8.00 3.38 -5.59
C LEU A 136 8.10 4.47 -6.66
N SER A 137 7.01 4.75 -7.38
CA SER A 137 6.98 5.83 -8.37
C SER A 137 7.22 7.19 -7.72
N ARG A 138 6.60 7.45 -6.55
CA ARG A 138 6.83 8.68 -5.80
C ARG A 138 8.30 8.78 -5.36
N CYS A 139 8.90 7.72 -4.83
CA CYS A 139 10.30 7.73 -4.41
C CYS A 139 11.28 7.90 -5.57
N ARG A 140 11.05 7.20 -6.69
CA ARG A 140 11.99 7.13 -7.83
C ARG A 140 11.84 8.32 -8.78
N HIS A 141 10.63 8.86 -8.95
CA HIS A 141 10.30 9.80 -10.02
C HIS A 141 9.57 11.07 -9.55
N ASP A 142 9.32 11.20 -8.24
CA ASP A 142 8.54 12.30 -7.66
C ASP A 142 7.15 12.46 -8.29
N ARG A 143 6.54 11.32 -8.69
CA ARG A 143 5.25 11.28 -9.39
C ARG A 143 4.40 10.11 -8.90
N PRO A 144 3.07 10.27 -8.79
CA PRO A 144 2.18 9.17 -8.47
C PRO A 144 2.03 8.21 -9.67
N VAL A 145 1.62 6.97 -9.38
CA VAL A 145 1.03 6.11 -10.41
C VAL A 145 -0.41 6.55 -10.64
N VAL A 146 -0.79 6.70 -11.90
CA VAL A 146 -2.13 7.13 -12.29
C VAL A 146 -2.90 5.97 -12.89
N THR A 147 -4.07 5.66 -12.31
CA THR A 147 -5.04 4.74 -12.89
C THR A 147 -6.16 5.52 -13.55
N LEU A 148 -6.27 5.43 -14.88
CA LEU A 148 -7.42 5.97 -15.61
C LEU A 148 -8.57 4.96 -15.57
N LYS A 149 -9.74 5.37 -15.03
CA LYS A 149 -10.97 4.58 -15.07
C LYS A 149 -11.97 5.21 -16.02
N VAL A 150 -12.49 4.41 -16.95
CA VAL A 150 -13.58 4.80 -17.86
C VAL A 150 -14.71 3.76 -17.78
N ALA A 151 -15.95 4.17 -17.99
CA ALA A 151 -17.07 3.26 -18.25
C ALA A 151 -17.75 3.70 -19.54
N THR A 152 -17.90 2.78 -20.49
CA THR A 152 -18.49 3.05 -21.80
C THR A 152 -19.52 2.00 -22.16
N THR A 153 -20.37 2.32 -23.13
CA THR A 153 -21.04 1.33 -23.97
C THR A 153 -20.02 0.53 -24.80
N LEU A 154 -20.49 -0.52 -25.48
CA LEU A 154 -19.64 -1.33 -26.36
C LEU A 154 -19.04 -0.52 -27.52
N ASP A 155 -19.77 0.48 -28.03
CA ASP A 155 -19.32 1.41 -29.07
C ASP A 155 -18.56 2.63 -28.52
N GLY A 156 -18.14 2.60 -27.25
CA GLY A 156 -17.22 3.58 -26.67
C GLY A 156 -17.85 4.89 -26.19
N ARG A 157 -19.16 4.93 -25.93
CA ARG A 157 -19.88 6.14 -25.48
C ARG A 157 -19.99 6.20 -23.95
N ILE A 158 -19.83 7.40 -23.38
CA ILE A 158 -19.94 7.65 -21.92
C ILE A 158 -21.29 8.27 -21.51
N ALA A 159 -22.09 8.71 -22.50
CA ALA A 159 -23.42 9.28 -22.35
C ALA A 159 -24.13 9.27 -23.71
N THR A 160 -25.46 9.42 -23.72
CA THR A 160 -26.22 9.75 -24.93
C THR A 160 -25.92 11.16 -25.42
N HIS A 161 -26.42 11.53 -26.62
CA HIS A 161 -26.29 12.89 -27.14
C HIS A 161 -26.96 13.95 -26.25
N SER A 162 -27.98 13.56 -25.48
CA SER A 162 -28.68 14.43 -24.51
C SER A 162 -27.99 14.49 -23.14
N GLY A 163 -26.90 13.76 -22.94
CA GLY A 163 -26.12 13.75 -21.69
C GLY A 163 -26.56 12.70 -20.67
N GLU A 164 -27.50 11.82 -21.00
CA GLU A 164 -27.92 10.74 -20.10
C GLU A 164 -26.81 9.68 -19.99
N SER A 165 -26.28 9.48 -18.78
CA SER A 165 -25.10 8.66 -18.51
C SER A 165 -25.29 7.65 -17.37
N ARG A 166 -26.47 7.64 -16.75
CA ARG A 166 -26.71 6.82 -15.55
C ARG A 166 -26.82 5.35 -15.92
N TRP A 167 -26.00 4.55 -15.24
CA TRP A 167 -26.06 3.09 -15.24
C TRP A 167 -25.74 2.40 -16.57
N ILE A 168 -24.85 2.97 -17.39
CA ILE A 168 -24.22 2.28 -18.53
C ILE A 168 -23.57 0.95 -18.08
N THR A 169 -22.96 0.94 -16.88
CA THR A 169 -22.36 -0.27 -16.30
C THR A 169 -23.12 -0.72 -15.05
N GLY A 170 -23.19 -2.04 -14.84
CA GLY A 170 -23.92 -2.68 -13.74
C GLY A 170 -23.24 -2.56 -12.36
N ALA A 171 -23.92 -3.10 -11.33
CA ALA A 171 -23.49 -2.98 -9.93
C ALA A 171 -22.07 -3.50 -9.66
N SER A 172 -21.70 -4.64 -10.25
CA SER A 172 -20.36 -5.24 -10.07
C SER A 172 -19.23 -4.33 -10.56
N ALA A 173 -19.41 -3.65 -11.69
CA ALA A 173 -18.43 -2.69 -12.21
C ALA A 173 -18.27 -1.46 -11.29
N ARG A 174 -19.36 -1.03 -10.67
CA ARG A 174 -19.36 0.08 -9.72
C ARG A 174 -18.72 -0.31 -8.39
N ALA A 175 -18.96 -1.53 -7.91
CA ALA A 175 -18.26 -2.09 -6.76
C ALA A 175 -16.74 -2.14 -7.01
N ARG A 176 -16.31 -2.54 -8.22
CA ARG A 176 -14.89 -2.49 -8.60
C ARG A 176 -14.33 -1.05 -8.60
N THR A 177 -15.12 -0.07 -9.02
CA THR A 177 -14.73 1.35 -8.94
C THR A 177 -14.54 1.80 -7.48
N HIS A 178 -15.36 1.32 -6.55
CA HIS A 178 -15.16 1.58 -5.13
C HIS A 178 -13.91 0.89 -4.56
N LEU A 179 -13.57 -0.33 -5.02
CA LEU A 179 -12.30 -0.95 -4.66
C LEU A 179 -11.11 -0.10 -5.14
N LEU A 180 -11.16 0.44 -6.37
CA LEU A 180 -10.14 1.37 -6.84
C LEU A 180 -10.03 2.58 -5.91
N ARG A 181 -11.15 3.19 -5.51
CA ARG A 181 -11.13 4.31 -4.54
C ARG A 181 -10.46 3.91 -3.23
N ALA A 182 -10.75 2.72 -2.70
CA ALA A 182 -10.17 2.24 -1.46
C ALA A 182 -8.66 1.96 -1.51
N THR A 183 -8.09 1.76 -2.71
CA THR A 183 -6.69 1.39 -2.90
C THR A 183 -5.83 2.49 -3.53
N HIS A 184 -6.37 3.71 -3.67
CA HIS A 184 -5.64 4.87 -4.17
C HIS A 184 -5.67 5.98 -3.13
N ASP A 185 -4.61 6.78 -3.05
CA ASP A 185 -4.53 7.87 -2.08
C ASP A 185 -5.39 9.08 -2.47
N ALA A 186 -5.66 9.24 -3.78
CA ALA A 186 -6.47 10.32 -4.32
C ALA A 186 -7.35 9.84 -5.48
N ILE A 187 -8.49 10.52 -5.67
CA ILE A 187 -9.36 10.43 -6.84
C ILE A 187 -9.51 11.82 -7.44
N MET A 188 -9.40 11.91 -8.77
CA MET A 188 -9.49 13.18 -9.50
C MET A 188 -10.60 13.15 -10.55
N VAL A 189 -11.35 14.24 -10.65
CA VAL A 189 -12.26 14.53 -11.77
C VAL A 189 -12.10 15.98 -12.23
N GLY A 190 -12.57 16.27 -13.45
CA GLY A 190 -12.70 17.65 -13.93
C GLY A 190 -13.95 18.34 -13.38
N SER A 191 -13.95 19.67 -13.42
CA SER A 191 -15.08 20.50 -12.99
C SER A 191 -16.42 20.12 -13.64
N ASN A 192 -16.45 19.72 -14.92
CA ASN A 192 -17.69 19.31 -15.58
C ASN A 192 -18.36 18.09 -14.91
N THR A 193 -17.57 17.07 -14.55
CA THR A 193 -18.10 15.90 -13.80
C THR A 193 -18.65 16.33 -12.46
N ALA A 194 -17.94 17.21 -11.75
CA ALA A 194 -18.38 17.69 -10.44
C ALA A 194 -19.68 18.52 -10.53
N LEU A 195 -19.85 19.32 -11.60
CA LEU A 195 -21.04 20.15 -11.82
C LEU A 195 -22.26 19.34 -12.30
N VAL A 196 -22.05 18.40 -13.23
CA VAL A 196 -23.15 17.66 -13.86
C VAL A 196 -23.64 16.51 -12.99
N ASP A 197 -22.71 15.75 -12.39
CA ASP A 197 -23.05 14.53 -11.65
C ASP A 197 -23.18 14.76 -10.13
N ASP A 198 -22.65 15.88 -9.62
CA ASP A 198 -22.48 16.18 -8.18
C ASP A 198 -22.13 14.93 -7.33
N PRO A 199 -21.02 14.24 -7.65
CA PRO A 199 -20.68 12.98 -7.01
C PRO A 199 -19.95 13.20 -5.68
N GLU A 200 -20.13 12.28 -4.73
CA GLU A 200 -19.38 12.30 -3.47
C GLU A 200 -17.92 11.85 -3.62
N LEU A 201 -17.64 10.99 -4.62
CA LEU A 201 -16.37 10.30 -4.86
C LEU A 201 -15.77 9.50 -3.68
N THR A 202 -16.58 9.14 -2.70
CA THR A 202 -16.21 8.31 -1.54
C THR A 202 -16.14 6.81 -1.86
N CYS A 203 -15.46 6.04 -1.01
CA CYS A 203 -15.61 4.60 -0.94
C CYS A 203 -16.87 4.27 -0.11
N ARG A 204 -17.75 3.40 -0.63
CA ARG A 204 -19.01 3.01 0.03
C ARG A 204 -19.21 1.50 0.04
N LEU A 205 -18.11 0.76 0.01
CA LEU A 205 -18.16 -0.68 0.25
C LEU A 205 -18.17 -0.90 1.75
N ALA A 206 -19.03 -1.81 2.19
CA ALA A 206 -19.17 -2.18 3.60
C ALA A 206 -17.81 -2.53 4.22
N GLY A 207 -17.44 -1.83 5.29
CA GLY A 207 -16.18 -2.03 6.02
C GLY A 207 -14.95 -1.34 5.41
N LEU A 208 -15.11 -0.58 4.31
CA LEU A 208 -14.04 0.17 3.64
C LEU A 208 -14.37 1.66 3.50
N GLU A 209 -15.40 2.16 4.17
CA GLU A 209 -15.88 3.55 4.09
C GLU A 209 -14.79 4.53 4.54
N ALA A 210 -14.06 4.17 5.59
CA ALA A 210 -12.92 4.92 6.13
C ALA A 210 -11.72 5.01 5.17
N ARG A 211 -11.73 4.25 4.06
CA ARG A 211 -10.68 4.26 3.02
C ARG A 211 -11.08 5.13 1.84
N SER A 212 -11.81 6.21 2.10
CA SER A 212 -12.14 7.17 1.04
C SER A 212 -10.89 7.97 0.67
N PRO A 213 -10.55 8.08 -0.63
CA PRO A 213 -9.37 8.79 -1.07
C PRO A 213 -9.53 10.30 -0.92
N LEU A 214 -8.41 11.04 -0.96
CA LEU A 214 -8.44 12.49 -1.14
C LEU A 214 -9.18 12.84 -2.44
N ARG A 215 -10.14 13.74 -2.36
CA ARG A 215 -10.97 14.17 -3.49
C ARG A 215 -10.34 15.40 -4.14
N VAL A 216 -9.94 15.27 -5.40
CA VAL A 216 -9.28 16.34 -6.15
C VAL A 216 -10.15 16.76 -7.34
N ILE A 217 -10.34 18.07 -7.50
CA ILE A 217 -11.06 18.62 -8.66
C ILE A 217 -10.10 19.51 -9.45
N ALA A 218 -9.99 19.22 -10.74
CA ALA A 218 -9.34 20.12 -11.69
C ALA A 218 -10.37 21.17 -12.17
N ASP A 219 -10.38 22.34 -11.51
CA ASP A 219 -11.28 23.45 -11.81
C ASP A 219 -10.53 24.77 -12.03
N GLY A 220 -9.98 24.95 -13.22
CA GLY A 220 -9.23 26.17 -13.57
C GLY A 220 -10.06 27.46 -13.62
N ARG A 221 -11.40 27.38 -13.48
CA ARG A 221 -12.30 28.55 -13.50
C ARG A 221 -13.07 28.74 -12.19
N MET A 222 -12.80 27.92 -11.17
CA MET A 222 -13.46 27.99 -9.86
C MET A 222 -15.00 28.05 -9.96
N ARG A 223 -15.59 27.18 -10.79
CA ARG A 223 -17.03 27.11 -11.06
C ARG A 223 -17.80 26.26 -10.06
N LEU A 224 -17.11 25.41 -9.29
CA LEU A 224 -17.78 24.50 -8.37
C LEU A 224 -18.54 25.29 -7.28
N PRO A 225 -19.86 25.09 -7.11
CA PRO A 225 -20.61 25.76 -6.07
C PRO A 225 -20.25 25.19 -4.69
N LEU A 226 -20.24 26.05 -3.68
CA LEU A 226 -20.02 25.65 -2.27
C LEU A 226 -21.09 24.69 -1.73
N THR A 227 -22.21 24.54 -2.44
CA THR A 227 -23.28 23.60 -2.12
C THR A 227 -23.03 22.18 -2.64
N SER A 228 -21.99 21.94 -3.45
CA SER A 228 -21.67 20.61 -3.97
C SER A 228 -21.34 19.62 -2.86
N LYS A 229 -21.67 18.34 -3.08
CA LYS A 229 -21.28 17.23 -2.18
C LYS A 229 -19.78 17.05 -2.04
N PHE A 230 -18.97 17.69 -2.88
CA PHE A 230 -17.52 17.73 -2.72
C PHE A 230 -17.04 18.67 -1.63
N VAL A 231 -17.76 19.78 -1.43
CA VAL A 231 -17.39 20.83 -0.48
C VAL A 231 -17.92 20.51 0.93
N ARG A 232 -19.02 19.75 0.98
CA ARG A 232 -19.57 19.17 2.21
C ARG A 232 -18.80 17.91 2.62
#